data_AF-A0A2U2EE03-F1
#
_entry.id   AF-A0A2U2EE03-F1
#
_cell.length_a   1.000
_cell.length_b   1.000
_cell.length_c   1.000
_cell.angle_alpha   90.00
_cell.angle_beta   90.00
_cell.angle_gamma   90.00
#
_symmetry.space_group_name_H-M   'P 1'
#
loop_
_entity.id
_entity.type
_entity.pdbx_description
1 polymer ?
#
loop_
_entity_poly.entity_id
_entity_poly.type
_entity_poly.pdbx_seq_one_letter_code
_entity_poly.pdbx_strand_id
1 'polypeptide(L)'
;MDKHNEEHIYVAIDLKSFYASVECRERGKDALTTNLVVADPTRTEKTICLAVSPALKAYGIPGRARLFEVVQRVKEVNKLRLSKLMASGHAAGTVERSRQIEGEQADRKQSAGEQQKRLQAEGNPDERKKYVTEIDIAENDITESTMAGFDYASYNANLLDAHPEYELTYIVAPPRMALYMDYSTRIYNIYLKYIAPEDISVYSIDEVFMDVTHYLRTYHMTARELASKMIDDVLKDTGITATCGIGTNLYLCKIAMDIMAKHAMPDERGVRIAELNENSYRRKLWDHRPITDFWRVGAGYAKKLEAAGMYTMGDVARCSTGGPNDFYNEEKLYKMFGINAELLIDHAWGYEPVTIADIKAYRPQTNSISSGQVLQEPYDYEKTKLIVREMTDLLVLDLVDKRLVTDQIVLTIGYDIANLSNKADSFSGNNYDHAVNNKGRDSIGGKKGTNRDYTGEITIDRYGRKVPKHAHGTANLGRYTSSTRIIMDAVMELYDRIIDPSLLTRRITVVANRVCDESKVQESEQFEQLDLFTDYQEKAKEKQKEDAALSKERKLQEAMISVKKKYGKNAMLKGMNLEEGATTISRNNQIGGHKA
;
A
#
# COMPACT_ATOMS: atom_id res chain seq x y z
N MET A 1 -36.40 -6.04 28.06
CA MET A 1 -35.92 -7.31 27.48
C MET A 1 -34.43 -7.18 27.38
N ASP A 2 -33.75 -7.55 28.46
CA ASP A 2 -32.29 -7.52 28.55
C ASP A 2 -31.74 -8.57 27.60
N LYS A 3 -31.22 -8.13 26.44
CA LYS A 3 -30.29 -8.96 25.67
C LYS A 3 -29.09 -9.16 26.58
N HIS A 4 -28.84 -10.41 26.96
CA HIS A 4 -27.65 -10.81 27.70
C HIS A 4 -26.43 -10.06 27.16
N ASN A 5 -25.81 -9.27 28.04
CA ASN A 5 -24.54 -8.60 27.81
C ASN A 5 -23.45 -9.69 27.80
N GLU A 6 -23.40 -10.51 26.74
CA GLU A 6 -22.28 -11.41 26.53
C GLU A 6 -21.05 -10.52 26.32
N GLU A 7 -20.08 -10.64 27.24
CA GLU A 7 -18.78 -9.99 27.07
C GLU A 7 -18.09 -10.62 25.86
N HIS A 8 -18.17 -9.94 24.71
CA HIS A 8 -17.44 -10.34 23.53
C HIS A 8 -15.94 -10.21 23.77
N ILE A 9 -15.17 -11.15 23.22
CA ILE A 9 -13.71 -11.12 23.22
C ILE A 9 -13.24 -11.29 21.78
N TYR A 10 -12.58 -10.25 21.28
CA TYR A 10 -12.02 -10.19 19.96
C TYR A 10 -10.50 -10.31 20.02
N VAL A 11 -9.95 -10.91 18.97
CA VAL A 11 -8.51 -11.03 18.74
C VAL A 11 -8.17 -10.40 17.40
N ALA A 12 -7.15 -9.55 17.36
CA ALA A 12 -6.52 -9.05 16.15
C ALA A 12 -5.12 -9.66 16.05
N ILE A 13 -4.78 -10.30 14.93
CA ILE A 13 -3.45 -10.88 14.67
C ILE A 13 -2.83 -10.22 13.43
N ASP A 14 -1.62 -9.69 13.58
CA ASP A 14 -0.81 -9.03 12.55
C ASP A 14 0.54 -9.75 12.40
N LEU A 15 0.85 -10.20 11.18
CA LEU A 15 2.09 -10.91 10.90
C LEU A 15 3.28 -9.94 10.88
N LYS A 16 4.33 -10.28 11.61
CA LYS A 16 5.44 -9.35 11.85
C LYS A 16 6.23 -9.10 10.57
N SER A 17 6.10 -7.89 10.02
CA SER A 17 6.81 -7.45 8.79
C SER A 17 6.62 -8.44 7.63
N PHE A 18 5.37 -8.85 7.41
CA PHE A 18 4.98 -9.99 6.57
C PHE A 18 5.82 -10.20 5.31
N TYR A 19 5.86 -9.24 4.38
CA TYR A 19 6.60 -9.43 3.13
C TYR A 19 8.09 -9.68 3.34
N ALA A 20 8.73 -8.94 4.25
CA ALA A 20 10.14 -9.15 4.56
C ALA A 20 10.37 -10.51 5.22
N SER A 21 9.45 -10.97 6.07
CA SER A 21 9.53 -12.28 6.72
C SER A 21 9.38 -13.43 5.74
N VAL A 22 8.45 -13.33 4.77
CA VAL A 22 8.34 -14.28 3.67
C VAL A 22 9.63 -14.32 2.84
N GLU A 23 10.18 -13.15 2.49
CA GLU A 23 11.43 -13.07 1.72
C GLU A 23 12.64 -13.66 2.49
N CYS A 24 12.75 -13.43 3.79
CA CYS A 24 13.78 -14.09 4.60
C CYS A 24 13.60 -15.61 4.62
N ARG A 25 12.37 -16.09 4.82
CA ARG A 25 12.07 -17.52 4.93
C ARG A 25 12.43 -18.28 3.66
N GLU A 26 12.03 -17.75 2.50
CA GLU A 26 12.34 -18.34 1.19
C GLU A 26 13.83 -18.34 0.85
N ARG A 27 14.63 -17.54 1.56
CA ARG A 27 16.10 -17.53 1.45
C ARG A 27 16.79 -18.37 2.52
N GLY A 28 16.03 -19.15 3.30
CA GLY A 28 16.58 -19.94 4.42
C GLY A 28 17.13 -19.08 5.56
N LYS A 29 16.68 -17.83 5.70
CA LYS A 29 17.13 -16.88 6.71
C LYS A 29 16.04 -16.62 7.76
N ASP A 30 16.44 -16.20 8.95
CA ASP A 30 15.53 -15.77 10.02
C ASP A 30 15.18 -14.29 9.87
N ALA A 31 13.89 -13.99 9.81
CA ALA A 31 13.36 -12.63 9.67
C ALA A 31 13.70 -11.72 10.86
N LEU A 32 13.88 -12.27 12.06
CA LEU A 32 14.14 -11.50 13.28
C LEU A 32 15.59 -10.99 13.34
N THR A 33 16.52 -11.66 12.68
CA THR A 33 17.96 -11.35 12.72
C THR A 33 18.49 -10.84 11.38
N THR A 34 17.80 -11.10 10.27
CA THR A 34 18.28 -10.70 8.93
C THR A 34 17.86 -9.27 8.60
N ASN A 35 18.84 -8.41 8.27
CA ASN A 35 18.62 -7.08 7.73
C ASN A 35 18.24 -7.16 6.25
N LEU A 36 16.94 -7.13 5.97
CA LEU A 36 16.36 -7.20 4.63
C LEU A 36 15.33 -6.08 4.41
N VAL A 37 15.25 -5.61 3.16
CA VAL A 37 14.20 -4.71 2.66
C VAL A 37 13.56 -5.29 1.40
N VAL A 38 12.24 -5.15 1.28
CA VAL A 38 11.49 -5.54 0.09
C VAL A 38 11.25 -4.31 -0.78
N ALA A 39 11.94 -4.22 -1.91
CA ALA A 39 11.84 -3.12 -2.85
C ALA A 39 12.19 -3.61 -4.26
N ASP A 40 11.70 -2.92 -5.29
CA ASP A 40 12.10 -3.23 -6.67
C ASP A 40 13.39 -2.47 -7.02
N PRO A 41 14.56 -3.13 -7.06
CA PRO A 41 15.83 -2.46 -7.34
C PRO A 41 15.96 -2.03 -8.81
N THR A 42 15.08 -2.51 -9.71
CA THR A 42 15.09 -2.10 -11.13
C THR A 42 14.47 -0.72 -11.34
N ARG A 43 13.81 -0.18 -10.31
CA ARG A 43 13.26 1.18 -10.31
C ARG A 43 14.24 2.16 -9.68
N THR A 44 13.89 3.45 -9.72
CA THR A 44 14.70 4.48 -9.03
C THR A 44 14.74 4.26 -7.52
N GLU A 45 15.78 4.75 -6.85
CA GLU A 45 15.89 4.72 -5.37
C GLU A 45 14.76 5.48 -4.65
N LYS A 46 13.97 6.27 -5.39
CA LYS A 46 12.72 6.86 -4.91
C LYS A 46 11.57 5.85 -4.81
N THR A 47 11.82 4.56 -5.04
CA THR A 47 10.84 3.49 -4.87
C THR A 47 10.48 3.30 -3.40
N ILE A 48 9.19 3.01 -3.15
CA ILE A 48 8.72 2.60 -1.81
C ILE A 48 9.23 1.20 -1.53
N CYS A 49 9.80 1.04 -0.34
CA CYS A 49 10.00 -0.26 0.27
C CYS A 49 8.64 -0.77 0.76
N LEU A 50 8.22 -1.94 0.29
CA LEU A 50 6.97 -2.57 0.70
C LEU A 50 7.03 -3.06 2.15
N ALA A 51 8.20 -3.56 2.55
CA ALA A 51 8.46 -3.96 3.92
C ALA A 51 9.94 -3.81 4.24
N VAL A 52 10.20 -3.67 5.54
CA VAL A 52 11.53 -3.67 6.14
C VAL A 52 11.50 -4.73 7.24
N SER A 53 12.51 -5.59 7.27
CA SER A 53 12.69 -6.62 8.29
C SER A 53 12.73 -6.04 9.72
N PRO A 54 12.31 -6.80 10.73
CA PRO A 54 12.43 -6.43 12.14
C PRO A 54 13.85 -5.99 12.56
N ALA A 55 14.88 -6.73 12.13
CA ALA A 55 16.28 -6.40 12.43
C ALA A 55 16.65 -5.01 11.91
N LEU A 56 16.30 -4.72 10.65
CA LEU A 56 16.66 -3.45 10.02
C LEU A 56 15.85 -2.28 10.58
N LYS A 57 14.60 -2.52 11.02
CA LYS A 57 13.78 -1.53 11.74
C LYS A 57 14.40 -1.10 13.08
N ALA A 58 15.17 -1.97 13.74
CA ALA A 58 15.84 -1.63 15.01
C ALA A 58 16.82 -0.46 14.87
N TYR A 59 17.31 -0.20 13.66
CA TYR A 59 18.13 0.98 13.34
C TYR A 59 17.31 2.26 13.06
N GLY A 60 16.01 2.25 13.36
CA GLY A 60 15.13 3.42 13.22
C GLY A 60 14.72 3.72 11.78
N ILE A 61 14.63 2.67 10.95
CA ILE A 61 14.11 2.75 9.57
C ILE A 61 12.59 2.50 9.62
N PRO A 62 11.76 3.39 9.05
CA PRO A 62 10.31 3.20 9.07
C PRO A 62 9.88 2.06 8.15
N GLY A 63 8.76 1.40 8.48
CA GLY A 63 8.27 0.24 7.72
C GLY A 63 7.86 0.54 6.26
N ARG A 64 7.59 1.80 5.93
CA ARG A 64 7.28 2.28 4.56
C ARG A 64 8.26 3.36 4.11
N ALA A 65 9.55 3.13 4.34
CA ALA A 65 10.62 4.00 3.84
C ALA A 65 10.70 3.99 2.30
N ARG A 66 11.33 5.00 1.74
CA ARG A 66 11.87 4.97 0.37
C ARG A 66 13.26 4.32 0.40
N LEU A 67 13.66 3.67 -0.68
CA LEU A 67 14.94 2.96 -0.72
C LEU A 67 16.13 3.90 -0.42
N PHE A 68 16.10 5.13 -0.91
CA PHE A 68 17.13 6.13 -0.59
C PHE A 68 17.18 6.50 0.92
N GLU A 69 16.07 6.47 1.63
CA GLU A 69 16.04 6.74 3.08
C GLU A 69 16.71 5.60 3.84
N VAL A 70 16.50 4.36 3.39
CA VAL A 70 17.20 3.18 3.94
C VAL A 70 18.70 3.29 3.70
N VAL A 71 19.10 3.62 2.47
CA VAL A 71 20.50 3.88 2.07
C VAL A 71 21.16 4.91 2.99
N GLN A 72 20.52 6.06 3.19
CA GLN A 72 21.03 7.14 4.01
C GLN A 72 21.16 6.73 5.47
N ARG A 73 20.11 6.11 6.03
CA ARG A 73 20.09 5.69 7.43
C ARG A 73 21.17 4.66 7.75
N VAL A 74 21.39 3.68 6.87
CA VAL A 74 22.45 2.68 7.04
C VAL A 74 23.83 3.31 6.97
N LYS A 75 24.06 4.28 6.07
CA LYS A 75 25.31 5.06 6.03
C LYS A 75 25.56 5.80 7.35
N GLU A 76 24.55 6.43 7.92
CA GLU A 76 24.65 7.13 9.20
C GLU A 76 24.95 6.17 10.36
N VAL A 77 24.27 5.02 10.40
CA VAL A 77 24.50 3.98 11.41
C VAL A 77 25.92 3.45 11.34
N ASN A 78 26.44 3.15 10.15
CA ASN A 78 27.83 2.70 10.00
C ASN A 78 28.84 3.77 10.41
N LYS A 79 28.61 5.05 10.12
CA LYS A 79 29.46 6.15 10.63
C LYS A 79 29.49 6.17 12.16
N LEU A 80 28.34 6.00 12.81
CA LEU A 80 28.24 5.96 14.28
C LEU A 80 28.90 4.70 14.87
N ARG A 81 28.79 3.55 14.20
CA ARG A 81 29.45 2.31 14.63
C ARG A 81 30.97 2.43 14.52
N LEU A 82 31.46 3.00 13.42
CA LEU A 82 32.90 3.23 13.21
C LEU A 82 33.48 4.21 14.23
N SER A 83 32.77 5.30 14.55
CA SER A 83 33.26 6.24 15.56
C SER A 83 33.34 5.62 16.96
N LYS A 84 32.38 4.76 17.33
CA LYS A 84 32.41 4.00 18.59
C LYS A 84 33.57 3.00 18.63
N LEU A 85 33.81 2.28 17.53
CA LEU A 85 34.95 1.36 17.41
C LEU A 85 36.28 2.10 17.63
N MET A 86 36.48 3.23 16.96
CA MET A 86 37.69 4.05 17.08
C MET A 86 37.87 4.58 18.51
N ALA A 87 36.80 5.00 19.18
CA ALA A 87 36.84 5.46 20.57
C ALA A 87 37.15 4.33 21.58
N SER A 88 36.80 3.08 21.26
CA SER A 88 37.00 1.92 22.13
C SER A 88 38.40 1.30 22.10
N GLY A 89 39.34 1.85 21.33
CA GLY A 89 40.72 1.36 21.25
C GLY A 89 40.91 0.06 20.45
N HIS A 90 39.84 -0.55 19.93
CA HIS A 90 39.90 -1.74 19.08
C HIS A 90 40.62 -1.50 17.73
N ALA A 91 40.89 -0.23 17.38
CA ALA A 91 41.55 0.17 16.14
C ALA A 91 43.05 -0.19 16.04
N ALA A 92 43.70 -0.63 17.12
CA ALA A 92 45.13 -0.92 17.10
C ALA A 92 45.50 -2.14 16.21
N GLY A 93 44.59 -3.09 15.99
CA GLY A 93 44.84 -4.26 15.13
C GLY A 93 44.46 -4.08 13.65
N THR A 94 43.57 -3.13 13.34
CA THR A 94 42.96 -2.96 12.00
C THR A 94 43.90 -2.22 11.04
N VAL A 95 44.68 -1.26 11.55
CA VAL A 95 45.62 -0.46 10.75
C VAL A 95 46.88 -1.26 10.38
N GLU A 96 47.33 -2.18 11.25
CA GLU A 96 48.49 -3.05 10.97
C GLU A 96 48.16 -4.17 9.96
N ARG A 97 46.94 -4.73 9.98
CA ARG A 97 46.49 -5.71 8.97
C ARG A 97 46.18 -5.10 7.60
N SER A 98 45.63 -3.88 7.56
CA SER A 98 45.35 -3.19 6.29
C SER A 98 46.63 -2.99 5.46
N ARG A 99 47.78 -2.77 6.11
CA ARG A 99 49.10 -2.69 5.45
C ARG A 99 49.65 -4.05 4.97
N GLN A 100 49.22 -5.17 5.57
CA GLN A 100 49.60 -6.51 5.13
C GLN A 100 48.74 -7.00 3.95
N ILE A 101 47.45 -6.66 3.92
CA ILE A 101 46.51 -7.09 2.86
C ILE A 101 46.76 -6.34 1.53
N GLU A 102 47.17 -5.07 1.59
CA GLU A 102 47.62 -4.32 0.39
C GLU A 102 48.85 -4.95 -0.29
N GLY A 103 49.65 -5.73 0.45
CA GLY A 103 50.78 -6.49 -0.08
C GLY A 103 50.39 -7.81 -0.76
N GLU A 104 49.32 -8.47 -0.30
CA GLU A 104 48.89 -9.79 -0.81
C GLU A 104 47.86 -9.69 -1.96
N GLN A 105 47.14 -8.58 -2.09
CA GLN A 105 46.19 -8.33 -3.20
C GLN A 105 46.86 -7.98 -4.54
N ALA A 106 48.18 -7.74 -4.56
CA ALA A 106 48.93 -7.50 -5.78
C ALA A 106 49.09 -8.77 -6.66
N ASP A 107 49.08 -9.97 -6.06
CA ASP A 107 49.38 -11.23 -6.76
C ASP A 107 48.15 -12.02 -7.25
N ARG A 108 46.92 -11.68 -6.81
CA ARG A 108 45.69 -12.41 -7.23
C ARG A 108 44.88 -11.76 -8.36
N LYS A 109 45.31 -10.59 -8.86
CA LYS A 109 44.60 -9.84 -9.93
C LYS A 109 44.75 -10.39 -11.36
N GLN A 110 45.26 -11.61 -11.55
CA GLN A 110 45.45 -12.19 -12.90
C GLN A 110 44.40 -13.23 -13.35
N SER A 111 43.40 -13.60 -12.55
CA SER A 111 42.45 -14.68 -12.93
C SER A 111 40.95 -14.34 -12.95
N ALA A 112 40.52 -13.10 -12.69
CA ALA A 112 39.08 -12.76 -12.60
C ALA A 112 38.59 -11.78 -13.69
N GLY A 113 39.28 -11.71 -14.82
CA GLY A 113 39.08 -10.67 -15.84
C GLY A 113 37.93 -10.89 -16.85
N GLU A 114 37.25 -12.04 -16.86
CA GLU A 114 36.35 -12.38 -17.98
C GLU A 114 34.84 -12.38 -17.65
N GLN A 115 34.44 -12.39 -16.38
CA GLN A 115 33.01 -12.37 -16.01
C GLN A 115 32.41 -10.96 -15.84
N GLN A 116 33.25 -9.93 -15.73
CA GLN A 116 32.80 -8.57 -15.40
C GLN A 116 32.35 -7.74 -16.61
N LYS A 117 32.54 -8.24 -17.83
CA LYS A 117 32.20 -7.54 -19.09
C LYS A 117 30.74 -7.68 -19.57
N ARG A 118 29.88 -8.43 -18.87
CA ARG A 118 28.49 -8.68 -19.33
C ARG A 118 27.38 -7.92 -18.58
N LEU A 119 27.70 -7.08 -17.58
CA LEU A 119 26.69 -6.44 -16.71
C LEU A 119 26.69 -4.90 -16.71
N GLN A 120 27.38 -4.23 -17.63
CA GLN A 120 27.38 -2.78 -17.71
C GLN A 120 26.38 -2.25 -18.75
N ALA A 121 25.15 -2.00 -18.31
CA ALA A 121 24.25 -1.03 -18.94
C ALA A 121 23.36 -0.37 -17.87
N GLU A 122 23.56 0.95 -17.74
CA GLU A 122 22.72 1.96 -17.04
C GLU A 122 22.68 1.97 -15.50
N GLY A 123 23.43 2.91 -14.92
CA GLY A 123 23.44 3.30 -13.51
C GLY A 123 24.86 3.59 -13.00
N ASN A 124 25.02 4.57 -12.10
CA ASN A 124 26.31 4.95 -11.51
C ASN A 124 26.98 3.74 -10.82
N PRO A 125 28.18 3.28 -11.24
CA PRO A 125 28.78 2.02 -10.76
C PRO A 125 29.12 2.00 -9.26
N ASP A 126 29.37 3.17 -8.66
CA ASP A 126 29.81 3.30 -7.27
C ASP A 126 28.68 3.16 -6.23
N GLU A 127 27.41 3.28 -6.63
CA GLU A 127 26.27 3.16 -5.70
C GLU A 127 25.68 1.74 -5.68
N ARG A 128 25.81 0.97 -6.77
CA ARG A 128 25.32 -0.42 -6.84
C ARG A 128 26.06 -1.41 -5.95
N LYS A 129 27.29 -1.09 -5.53
CA LYS A 129 28.11 -2.00 -4.71
C LYS A 129 27.66 -2.10 -3.24
N LYS A 130 26.69 -1.30 -2.80
CA LYS A 130 26.43 -1.08 -1.37
C LYS A 130 25.42 -2.05 -0.73
N TYR A 131 24.66 -2.82 -1.51
CA TYR A 131 23.65 -3.76 -0.99
C TYR A 131 23.79 -5.12 -1.66
N VAL A 132 23.60 -6.17 -0.86
CA VAL A 132 23.71 -7.56 -1.30
C VAL A 132 22.47 -7.88 -2.13
N THR A 133 22.66 -8.12 -3.44
CA THR A 133 21.58 -8.62 -4.29
C THR A 133 21.41 -10.13 -4.06
N GLU A 134 20.32 -10.73 -4.56
CA GLU A 134 20.10 -12.18 -4.43
C GLU A 134 21.29 -13.03 -4.91
N ILE A 135 22.08 -12.50 -5.86
CA ILE A 135 23.24 -13.16 -6.46
C ILE A 135 24.46 -13.11 -5.52
N ASP A 136 24.50 -12.15 -4.60
CA ASP A 136 25.64 -11.87 -3.71
C ASP A 136 25.52 -12.56 -2.33
N ILE A 137 24.48 -13.38 -2.12
CA ILE A 137 24.24 -14.06 -0.84
C ILE A 137 25.29 -15.14 -0.62
N ALA A 138 26.31 -14.84 0.19
CA ALA A 138 27.33 -15.81 0.60
C ALA A 138 26.75 -16.90 1.53
N GLU A 139 27.33 -18.11 1.49
CA GLU A 139 26.94 -19.24 2.35
C GLU A 139 27.08 -18.92 3.86
N ASN A 140 27.94 -17.96 4.23
CA ASN A 140 28.31 -17.68 5.62
C ASN A 140 27.83 -16.33 6.18
N ASP A 141 26.85 -15.65 5.57
CA ASP A 141 26.32 -14.32 6.01
C ASP A 141 27.35 -13.17 6.10
N ILE A 142 28.56 -13.38 5.58
CA ILE A 142 29.70 -12.45 5.62
C ILE A 142 30.13 -12.15 4.19
N THR A 143 30.33 -10.87 3.88
CA THR A 143 30.85 -10.39 2.60
C THR A 143 32.05 -9.46 2.82
N GLU A 144 32.78 -9.12 1.75
CA GLU A 144 33.79 -8.06 1.83
C GLU A 144 33.14 -6.71 2.22
N SER A 145 33.83 -5.95 3.06
CA SER A 145 33.40 -4.60 3.42
C SER A 145 33.51 -3.66 2.22
N THR A 146 32.53 -2.76 2.08
CA THR A 146 32.52 -1.70 1.06
C THR A 146 32.99 -0.35 1.63
N MET A 147 33.11 -0.26 2.96
CA MET A 147 33.52 0.93 3.67
C MET A 147 34.88 0.75 4.33
N ALA A 148 35.79 1.70 4.08
CA ALA A 148 37.07 1.76 4.78
C ALA A 148 36.86 1.86 6.30
N GLY A 149 37.57 1.03 7.06
CA GLY A 149 37.50 0.98 8.53
C GLY A 149 36.66 -0.18 9.11
N PHE A 150 36.04 -1.01 8.26
CA PHE A 150 35.44 -2.28 8.66
C PHE A 150 36.15 -3.43 7.93
N ASP A 151 36.31 -4.56 8.61
CA ASP A 151 37.04 -5.73 8.08
C ASP A 151 36.18 -6.53 7.09
N TYR A 152 34.90 -6.70 7.44
CA TYR A 152 33.90 -7.45 6.68
C TYR A 152 32.56 -6.73 6.75
N ALA A 153 31.57 -7.20 6.00
CA ALA A 153 30.19 -6.75 6.09
C ALA A 153 29.27 -7.93 6.42
N SER A 154 28.19 -7.65 7.15
CA SER A 154 27.15 -8.65 7.41
C SER A 154 25.77 -7.99 7.43
N TYR A 155 24.78 -8.75 6.95
CA TYR A 155 23.37 -8.42 7.09
C TYR A 155 22.73 -9.14 8.29
N ASN A 156 23.46 -9.97 9.03
CA ASN A 156 22.93 -10.71 10.18
C ASN A 156 23.15 -9.93 11.48
N ALA A 157 22.08 -9.57 12.17
CA ALA A 157 22.13 -8.79 13.41
C ALA A 157 22.97 -9.46 14.51
N ASN A 158 22.87 -10.79 14.67
CA ASN A 158 23.64 -11.50 15.69
C ASN A 158 25.14 -11.44 15.41
N LEU A 159 25.54 -11.53 14.13
CA LEU A 159 26.94 -11.36 13.74
C LEU A 159 27.40 -9.92 13.96
N LEU A 160 26.57 -8.92 13.67
CA LEU A 160 26.90 -7.50 13.89
C LEU A 160 27.01 -7.12 15.37
N ASP A 161 26.26 -7.82 16.24
CA ASP A 161 26.34 -7.67 17.69
C ASP A 161 27.61 -8.36 18.25
N ALA A 162 27.96 -9.54 17.73
CA ALA A 162 29.17 -10.27 18.11
C ALA A 162 30.46 -9.65 17.56
N HIS A 163 30.38 -9.04 16.37
CA HIS A 163 31.48 -8.41 15.64
C HIS A 163 31.15 -6.94 15.32
N PRO A 164 31.35 -6.03 16.29
CA PRO A 164 31.14 -4.61 16.08
C PRO A 164 31.95 -4.05 14.90
N GLU A 165 33.09 -4.66 14.58
CA GLU A 165 34.01 -4.37 13.46
C GLU A 165 33.49 -4.76 12.07
N TYR A 166 32.30 -5.32 11.95
CA TYR A 166 31.66 -5.60 10.66
C TYR A 166 30.74 -4.47 10.21
N GLU A 167 30.82 -4.06 8.95
CA GLU A 167 29.92 -3.12 8.31
C GLU A 167 28.48 -3.66 8.31
N LEU A 168 27.49 -2.85 8.69
CA LEU A 168 26.08 -3.20 8.53
C LEU A 168 25.74 -3.08 7.04
N THR A 169 25.34 -4.19 6.45
CA THR A 169 24.72 -4.23 5.12
C THR A 169 23.30 -4.80 5.20
N TYR A 170 22.60 -4.84 4.07
CA TYR A 170 21.27 -5.41 3.98
C TYR A 170 20.99 -6.04 2.62
N ILE A 171 20.01 -6.93 2.60
CA ILE A 171 19.51 -7.59 1.38
C ILE A 171 18.35 -6.78 0.79
N VAL A 172 18.37 -6.57 -0.53
CA VAL A 172 17.20 -6.03 -1.27
C VAL A 172 16.50 -7.19 -1.99
N ALA A 173 15.29 -7.53 -1.53
CA ALA A 173 14.45 -8.54 -2.15
C ALA A 173 13.40 -7.90 -3.06
N PRO A 174 13.26 -8.34 -4.33
CA PRO A 174 12.17 -7.93 -5.18
C PRO A 174 10.84 -8.45 -4.64
N PRO A 175 9.75 -7.66 -4.74
CA PRO A 175 8.43 -8.12 -4.34
C PRO A 175 7.92 -9.30 -5.17
N ARG A 176 7.37 -10.31 -4.48
CA ARG A 176 6.75 -11.50 -5.07
C ARG A 176 5.31 -11.65 -4.56
N MET A 177 4.40 -10.85 -5.10
CA MET A 177 3.04 -10.75 -4.55
C MET A 177 2.21 -12.04 -4.65
N ALA A 178 2.44 -12.87 -5.67
CA ALA A 178 1.78 -14.18 -5.78
C ALA A 178 2.17 -15.08 -4.60
N LEU A 179 3.48 -15.17 -4.31
CA LEU A 179 4.01 -15.89 -3.17
C LEU A 179 3.46 -15.36 -1.83
N TYR A 180 3.33 -14.04 -1.67
CA TYR A 180 2.73 -13.47 -0.46
C TYR A 180 1.27 -13.89 -0.29
N MET A 181 0.51 -13.99 -1.38
CA MET A 181 -0.87 -14.49 -1.33
C MET A 181 -0.94 -15.97 -0.95
N ASP A 182 0.00 -16.78 -1.43
CA ASP A 182 0.10 -18.20 -1.06
C ASP A 182 0.38 -18.36 0.44
N TYR A 183 1.34 -17.59 0.98
CA TYR A 183 1.62 -17.57 2.42
C TYR A 183 0.41 -17.11 3.24
N SER A 184 -0.26 -16.03 2.84
CA SER A 184 -1.46 -15.53 3.51
C SER A 184 -2.57 -16.58 3.53
N THR A 185 -2.77 -17.29 2.41
CA THR A 185 -3.75 -18.38 2.30
C THR A 185 -3.41 -19.55 3.21
N ARG A 186 -2.13 -19.96 3.27
CA ARG A 186 -1.66 -21.02 4.20
C ARG A 186 -1.93 -20.64 5.65
N ILE A 187 -1.64 -19.40 6.03
CA ILE A 187 -1.86 -18.88 7.38
C ILE A 187 -3.35 -18.82 7.71
N TYR A 188 -4.17 -18.33 6.79
CA TYR A 188 -5.62 -18.32 6.95
C TYR A 188 -6.19 -19.73 7.18
N ASN A 189 -5.69 -20.73 6.45
CA ASN A 189 -6.06 -22.14 6.64
C ASN A 189 -5.67 -22.68 8.02
N ILE A 190 -4.66 -22.11 8.69
CA ILE A 190 -4.33 -22.45 10.08
C ILE A 190 -5.41 -21.89 11.00
N TYR A 191 -5.82 -20.63 10.82
CA TYR A 191 -6.89 -20.03 11.63
C TYR A 191 -8.22 -20.78 11.49
N LEU A 192 -8.54 -21.27 10.29
CA LEU A 192 -9.74 -22.09 10.04
C LEU A 192 -9.78 -23.42 10.80
N LYS A 193 -8.64 -23.90 11.35
CA LYS A 193 -8.62 -25.07 12.23
C LYS A 193 -9.21 -24.76 13.61
N TYR A 194 -9.28 -23.48 13.96
CA TYR A 194 -9.64 -23.00 15.30
C TYR A 194 -10.97 -22.26 15.32
N ILE A 195 -11.19 -21.37 14.35
CA ILE A 195 -12.29 -20.41 14.30
C ILE A 195 -13.07 -20.58 12.99
N ALA A 196 -14.40 -20.54 13.05
CA ALA A 196 -15.24 -20.64 11.86
C ALA A 196 -15.13 -19.38 10.98
N PRO A 197 -15.24 -19.50 9.64
CA PRO A 197 -15.04 -18.37 8.72
C PRO A 197 -16.06 -17.23 8.90
N GLU A 198 -17.21 -17.49 9.52
CA GLU A 198 -18.20 -16.48 9.88
C GLU A 198 -17.68 -15.51 10.95
N ASP A 199 -16.83 -16.01 11.85
CA ASP A 199 -16.25 -15.27 12.98
C ASP A 199 -14.85 -14.70 12.67
N ILE A 200 -14.38 -14.82 11.42
CA ILE A 200 -13.11 -14.23 10.96
C ILE A 200 -13.38 -13.12 9.96
N SER A 201 -12.77 -11.95 10.19
CA SER A 201 -12.74 -10.84 9.23
C SER A 201 -11.30 -10.55 8.80
N VAL A 202 -10.99 -10.83 7.54
CA VAL A 202 -9.69 -10.49 6.93
C VAL A 202 -9.61 -8.98 6.73
N TYR A 203 -8.67 -8.33 7.40
CA TYR A 203 -8.46 -6.88 7.30
C TYR A 203 -7.45 -6.51 6.20
N SER A 204 -6.37 -7.29 6.11
CA SER A 204 -5.35 -7.21 5.06
C SER A 204 -4.76 -8.59 4.79
N ILE A 205 -3.78 -8.66 3.89
CA ILE A 205 -3.06 -9.91 3.58
C ILE A 205 -2.34 -10.52 4.79
N ASP A 206 -2.01 -9.69 5.78
CA ASP A 206 -1.24 -10.03 6.96
C ASP A 206 -1.97 -9.78 8.28
N GLU A 207 -3.24 -9.36 8.23
CA GLU A 207 -4.00 -8.96 9.41
C GLU A 207 -5.43 -9.52 9.39
N VAL A 208 -5.83 -10.13 10.50
CA VAL A 208 -7.17 -10.70 10.70
C VAL A 208 -7.76 -10.29 12.04
N PHE A 209 -9.07 -10.08 12.06
CA PHE A 209 -9.89 -9.98 13.26
C PHE A 209 -10.68 -11.26 13.46
N MET A 210 -10.81 -11.72 14.70
CA MET A 210 -11.55 -12.92 15.06
C MET A 210 -12.39 -12.67 16.30
N ASP A 211 -13.67 -13.08 16.27
CA ASP A 211 -14.49 -13.20 17.47
C ASP A 211 -14.21 -14.58 18.08
N VAL A 212 -13.55 -14.60 19.24
CA VAL A 212 -13.14 -15.85 19.89
C VAL A 212 -14.08 -16.23 21.05
N THR A 213 -15.11 -15.43 21.32
CA THR A 213 -15.94 -15.49 22.53
C THR A 213 -16.43 -16.90 22.87
N HIS A 214 -17.06 -17.58 21.92
CA HIS A 214 -17.63 -18.92 22.13
C HIS A 214 -16.56 -20.04 22.09
N TYR A 215 -15.43 -19.78 21.44
CA TYR A 215 -14.33 -20.74 21.28
C TYR A 215 -13.52 -20.91 22.56
N LEU A 216 -13.40 -19.86 23.40
CA LEU A 216 -12.69 -19.93 24.68
C LEU A 216 -13.27 -21.00 25.60
N ARG A 217 -14.60 -21.06 25.69
CA ARG A 217 -15.30 -22.09 26.49
C ARG A 217 -15.12 -23.48 25.90
N THR A 218 -15.16 -23.60 24.57
CA THR A 218 -15.03 -24.87 23.86
C THR A 218 -13.65 -25.48 24.01
N TYR A 219 -12.59 -24.67 23.90
CA TYR A 219 -11.20 -25.13 24.05
C TYR A 219 -10.71 -25.17 25.50
N HIS A 220 -11.50 -24.66 26.46
CA HIS A 220 -11.09 -24.46 27.84
C HIS A 220 -9.77 -23.66 27.95
N MET A 221 -9.66 -22.60 27.14
CA MET A 221 -8.48 -21.74 27.05
C MET A 221 -8.87 -20.29 27.29
N THR A 222 -7.96 -19.53 27.89
CA THR A 222 -8.02 -18.07 27.85
C THR A 222 -7.78 -17.57 26.43
N ALA A 223 -8.21 -16.34 26.14
CA ALA A 223 -7.96 -15.72 24.83
C ALA A 223 -6.46 -15.63 24.51
N ARG A 224 -5.63 -15.38 25.53
CA ARG A 224 -4.17 -15.37 25.41
C ARG A 224 -3.64 -16.74 25.00
N GLU A 225 -4.07 -17.82 25.67
CA GLU A 225 -3.62 -19.17 25.34
C GLU A 225 -4.05 -19.60 23.94
N LEU A 226 -5.30 -19.32 23.56
CA LEU A 226 -5.79 -19.64 22.22
C LEU A 226 -5.03 -18.86 21.14
N ALA A 227 -4.81 -17.55 21.35
CA ALA A 227 -4.03 -16.72 20.43
C ALA A 227 -2.57 -17.18 20.33
N SER A 228 -1.90 -17.45 21.45
CA SER A 228 -0.54 -18.01 21.47
C SER A 228 -0.48 -19.32 20.70
N LYS A 229 -1.46 -20.22 20.89
CA LYS A 229 -1.53 -21.50 20.16
C LYS A 229 -1.66 -21.31 18.65
N MET A 230 -2.53 -20.41 18.20
CA MET A 230 -2.66 -20.10 16.77
C MET A 230 -1.35 -19.52 16.20
N ILE A 231 -0.67 -18.63 16.93
CA ILE A 231 0.59 -18.04 16.50
C ILE A 231 1.72 -19.07 16.48
N ASP A 232 1.79 -19.96 17.46
CA ASP A 232 2.77 -21.05 17.53
C ASP A 232 2.62 -21.98 16.31
N ASP A 233 1.38 -22.31 15.92
CA ASP A 233 1.10 -23.11 14.72
C ASP A 233 1.49 -22.38 13.42
N VAL A 234 1.21 -21.07 13.34
CA VAL A 234 1.65 -20.23 12.20
C VAL A 234 3.17 -20.21 12.10
N LEU A 235 3.87 -20.02 13.22
CA LEU A 235 5.33 -20.03 13.28
C LEU A 235 5.90 -21.38 12.89
N LYS A 236 5.31 -22.48 13.37
CA LYS A 236 5.76 -23.84 13.05
C LYS A 236 5.59 -24.18 11.57
N ASP A 237 4.48 -23.80 10.95
CA ASP A 237 4.18 -24.11 9.55
C ASP A 237 4.96 -23.20 8.59
N THR A 238 4.98 -21.89 8.87
CA THR A 238 5.45 -20.89 7.92
C THR A 238 6.82 -20.30 8.27
N GLY A 239 7.27 -20.43 9.52
CA GLY A 239 8.46 -19.72 10.03
C GLY A 239 8.22 -18.24 10.31
N ILE A 240 6.97 -17.77 10.26
CA ILE A 240 6.60 -16.36 10.47
C ILE A 240 5.93 -16.22 11.83
N THR A 241 6.38 -15.25 12.62
CA THR A 241 5.76 -14.89 13.89
C THR A 241 4.76 -13.74 13.72
N ALA A 242 3.88 -13.57 14.70
CA ALA A 242 2.83 -12.57 14.69
C ALA A 242 2.74 -11.82 16.02
N THR A 243 2.02 -10.71 16.00
CA THR A 243 1.62 -9.95 17.19
C THR A 243 0.12 -10.05 17.34
N CYS A 244 -0.37 -10.13 18.57
CA CYS A 244 -1.79 -10.25 18.87
C CYS A 244 -2.26 -9.15 19.82
N GLY A 245 -3.40 -8.55 19.52
CA GLY A 245 -4.16 -7.75 20.46
C GLY A 245 -5.47 -8.44 20.83
N ILE A 246 -5.82 -8.38 22.10
CA ILE A 246 -7.06 -8.93 22.64
C ILE A 246 -7.88 -7.76 23.19
N GLY A 247 -9.18 -7.74 22.93
CA GLY A 247 -10.04 -6.72 23.52
C GLY A 247 -11.51 -7.05 23.51
N THR A 248 -12.28 -6.26 24.25
CA THR A 248 -13.74 -6.43 24.40
C THR A 248 -14.54 -5.99 23.16
N ASN A 249 -13.88 -5.29 22.23
CA ASN A 249 -14.43 -4.89 20.94
C ASN A 249 -13.32 -4.79 19.88
N LEU A 250 -13.71 -4.61 18.61
CA LEU A 250 -12.78 -4.55 17.47
C LEU A 250 -11.76 -3.41 17.56
N TYR A 251 -12.17 -2.25 18.09
CA TYR A 251 -11.27 -1.12 18.28
C TYR A 251 -10.20 -1.45 19.32
N LEU A 252 -10.59 -1.96 20.48
CA LEU A 252 -9.67 -2.23 21.58
C LEU A 252 -8.68 -3.34 21.26
N CYS A 253 -9.09 -4.42 20.57
CA CYS A 253 -8.14 -5.45 20.14
C CYS A 253 -7.13 -4.90 19.12
N LYS A 254 -7.57 -4.05 18.18
CA LYS A 254 -6.67 -3.39 17.22
C LYS A 254 -5.67 -2.47 17.91
N ILE A 255 -6.12 -1.63 18.84
CA ILE A 255 -5.26 -0.70 19.58
C ILE A 255 -4.32 -1.43 20.53
N ALA A 256 -4.80 -2.49 21.20
CA ALA A 256 -3.94 -3.33 22.03
C ALA A 256 -2.80 -3.91 21.20
N MET A 257 -3.09 -4.37 19.98
CA MET A 257 -2.08 -4.87 19.07
C MET A 257 -1.09 -3.79 18.62
N ASP A 258 -1.60 -2.68 18.07
CA ASP A 258 -0.79 -1.67 17.39
C ASP A 258 0.05 -0.82 18.36
N ILE A 259 -0.53 -0.38 19.48
CA ILE A 259 0.12 0.56 20.41
C ILE A 259 0.89 -0.18 21.51
N MET A 260 0.37 -1.32 21.99
CA MET A 260 0.98 -2.03 23.11
C MET A 260 1.79 -3.24 22.66
N ALA A 261 1.17 -4.20 21.98
CA ALA A 261 1.80 -5.48 21.69
C ALA A 261 3.02 -5.35 20.76
N LYS A 262 2.94 -4.54 19.69
CA LYS A 262 4.07 -4.32 18.77
C LYS A 262 5.33 -3.76 19.46
N HIS A 263 5.14 -3.06 20.59
CA HIS A 263 6.19 -2.44 21.40
C HIS A 263 6.57 -3.23 22.65
N ALA A 264 5.84 -4.30 22.97
CA ALA A 264 6.12 -5.16 24.11
C ALA A 264 7.34 -6.07 23.86
N MET A 265 8.01 -6.45 24.95
CA MET A 265 8.97 -7.56 24.90
C MET A 265 8.21 -8.85 24.55
N PRO A 266 8.79 -9.71 23.71
CA PRO A 266 8.22 -11.03 23.48
C PRO A 266 8.17 -11.83 24.79
N ASP A 267 7.17 -12.68 24.92
CA ASP A 267 7.08 -13.65 26.01
C ASP A 267 8.10 -14.80 25.84
N GLU A 268 8.08 -15.77 26.76
CA GLU A 268 8.95 -16.95 26.74
C GLU A 268 8.85 -17.76 25.43
N ARG A 269 7.76 -17.60 24.66
CA ARG A 269 7.52 -18.27 23.37
C ARG A 269 7.85 -17.38 22.17
N GLY A 270 8.34 -16.16 22.39
CA GLY A 270 8.67 -15.22 21.33
C GLY A 270 7.47 -14.39 20.84
N VAL A 271 6.28 -14.57 21.44
CA VAL A 271 5.02 -13.96 20.98
C VAL A 271 4.78 -12.65 21.71
N ARG A 272 4.15 -11.69 21.03
CA ARG A 272 3.79 -10.39 21.61
C ARG A 272 2.28 -10.27 21.67
N ILE A 273 1.75 -10.25 22.90
CA ILE A 273 0.31 -10.16 23.17
C ILE A 273 0.03 -9.02 24.14
N ALA A 274 -0.94 -8.18 23.81
CA ALA A 274 -1.47 -7.19 24.74
C ALA A 274 -3.00 -7.23 24.76
N GLU A 275 -3.58 -6.74 25.85
CA GLU A 275 -5.01 -6.85 26.12
C GLU A 275 -5.56 -5.52 26.63
N LEU A 276 -6.74 -5.14 26.14
CA LEU A 276 -7.45 -3.94 26.54
C LEU A 276 -8.96 -4.19 26.67
N ASN A 277 -9.51 -3.75 27.78
CA ASN A 277 -10.92 -3.36 27.92
C ASN A 277 -11.04 -1.83 28.08
N GLU A 278 -12.26 -1.31 28.07
CA GLU A 278 -12.58 0.12 28.10
C GLU A 278 -11.92 0.81 29.30
N ASN A 279 -11.98 0.18 30.47
CA ASN A 279 -11.39 0.71 31.70
C ASN A 279 -9.86 0.77 31.63
N SER A 280 -9.23 -0.31 31.16
CA SER A 280 -7.77 -0.36 31.01
C SER A 280 -7.25 0.56 29.90
N TYR A 281 -8.04 0.75 28.84
CA TYR A 281 -7.75 1.66 27.74
C TYR A 281 -7.68 3.09 28.25
N ARG A 282 -8.72 3.55 28.95
CA ARG A 282 -8.76 4.91 29.52
C ARG A 282 -7.61 5.16 30.48
N ARG A 283 -7.27 4.18 31.32
CA ARG A 283 -6.15 4.31 32.27
C ARG A 283 -4.77 4.34 31.60
N LYS A 284 -4.56 3.55 30.54
CA LYS A 284 -3.23 3.35 29.94
C LYS A 284 -2.95 4.29 28.78
N LEU A 285 -3.97 4.66 27.99
CA LEU A 285 -3.79 5.26 26.67
C LEU A 285 -4.41 6.64 26.51
N TRP A 286 -5.18 7.17 27.46
CA TRP A 286 -5.73 8.53 27.31
C TRP A 286 -4.68 9.62 27.13
N ASP A 287 -3.51 9.47 27.74
CA ASP A 287 -2.41 10.43 27.62
C ASP A 287 -1.39 10.04 26.52
N HIS A 288 -1.66 8.98 25.74
CA HIS A 288 -0.74 8.47 24.73
C HIS A 288 -0.50 9.48 23.61
N ARG A 289 0.76 9.58 23.18
CA ARG A 289 1.20 10.37 22.04
C ARG A 289 2.21 9.59 21.19
N PRO A 290 2.18 9.77 19.86
CA PRO A 290 1.29 10.65 19.10
C PRO A 290 -0.13 10.09 18.95
N ILE A 291 -1.14 10.97 18.80
CA ILE A 291 -2.54 10.54 18.60
C ILE A 291 -2.74 9.79 17.28
N THR A 292 -1.79 9.89 16.34
CA THR A 292 -1.81 9.16 15.07
C THR A 292 -1.61 7.66 15.19
N ASP A 293 -1.20 7.18 16.37
CA ASP A 293 -1.08 5.74 16.64
C ASP A 293 -2.45 5.09 16.83
N PHE A 294 -3.49 5.87 17.13
CA PHE A 294 -4.84 5.36 17.24
C PHE A 294 -5.45 5.08 15.87
N TRP A 295 -6.05 3.89 15.76
CA TRP A 295 -6.79 3.46 14.58
C TRP A 295 -7.81 4.52 14.16
N ARG A 296 -7.90 4.75 12.85
CA ARG A 296 -8.70 5.81 12.20
C ARG A 296 -8.25 7.26 12.40
N VAL A 297 -7.25 7.55 13.24
CA VAL A 297 -6.71 8.91 13.41
C VAL A 297 -5.48 9.14 12.52
N GLY A 298 -5.69 9.71 11.33
CA GLY A 298 -4.61 10.09 10.42
C GLY A 298 -4.02 11.49 10.70
N ALA A 299 -2.93 11.84 10.00
CA ALA A 299 -2.28 13.15 10.12
C ALA A 299 -3.23 14.36 9.91
N GLY A 300 -4.27 14.21 9.07
CA GLY A 300 -5.29 15.24 8.88
C GLY A 300 -6.17 15.45 10.11
N TYR A 301 -6.52 14.38 10.83
CA TYR A 301 -7.24 14.47 12.11
C TYR A 301 -6.34 15.09 13.17
N ALA A 302 -5.12 14.57 13.31
CA ALA A 302 -4.14 15.08 14.28
C ALA A 302 -3.93 16.59 14.10
N LYS A 303 -3.66 17.07 12.88
CA LYS A 303 -3.49 18.52 12.61
C LYS A 303 -4.70 19.36 13.00
N LYS A 304 -5.93 18.87 12.74
CA LYS A 304 -7.16 19.57 13.11
C LYS A 304 -7.36 19.61 14.63
N LEU A 305 -7.11 18.49 15.31
CA LEU A 305 -7.20 18.39 16.78
C LEU A 305 -6.14 19.28 17.46
N GLU A 306 -4.90 19.24 16.99
CA GLU A 306 -3.79 20.05 17.50
C GLU A 306 -4.09 21.55 17.33
N ALA A 307 -4.63 21.96 16.19
CA ALA A 307 -5.06 23.35 15.97
C ALA A 307 -6.18 23.79 16.94
N ALA A 308 -6.94 22.83 17.47
CA ALA A 308 -7.95 23.06 18.50
C ALA A 308 -7.43 22.85 19.93
N GLY A 309 -6.13 22.58 20.12
CA GLY A 309 -5.49 22.36 21.42
C GLY A 309 -5.68 20.96 22.02
N MET A 310 -6.15 19.99 21.24
CA MET A 310 -6.33 18.59 21.64
C MET A 310 -5.22 17.73 21.06
N TYR A 311 -4.51 16.98 21.91
CA TYR A 311 -3.32 16.23 21.50
C TYR A 311 -3.42 14.73 21.79
N THR A 312 -4.44 14.31 22.54
CA THR A 312 -4.59 12.96 23.06
C THR A 312 -6.05 12.50 22.98
N MET A 313 -6.30 11.19 23.10
CA MET A 313 -7.67 10.67 23.19
C MET A 313 -8.38 11.14 24.46
N GLY A 314 -7.65 11.35 25.56
CA GLY A 314 -8.20 11.95 26.78
C GLY A 314 -8.71 13.37 26.57
N ASP A 315 -8.03 14.17 25.75
CA ASP A 315 -8.49 15.52 25.41
C ASP A 315 -9.80 15.49 24.60
N VAL A 316 -9.90 14.56 23.64
CA VAL A 316 -11.12 14.36 22.84
C VAL A 316 -12.27 13.90 23.74
N ALA A 317 -12.04 12.91 24.61
CA ALA A 317 -13.04 12.42 25.57
C ALA A 317 -13.52 13.55 26.48
N ARG A 318 -12.61 14.36 27.04
CA ARG A 318 -12.96 15.53 27.85
C ARG A 318 -13.76 16.56 27.07
N CYS A 319 -13.39 16.84 25.83
CA CYS A 319 -14.11 17.75 24.95
C CYS A 319 -15.55 17.27 24.71
N SER A 320 -15.77 15.97 24.52
CA SER A 320 -17.11 15.40 24.33
C SER A 320 -18.05 15.59 25.52
N THR A 321 -17.51 15.75 26.74
CA THR A 321 -18.31 15.90 27.97
C THR A 321 -18.60 17.36 28.35
N GLY A 322 -18.06 18.33 27.62
CA GLY A 322 -18.27 19.74 27.95
C GLY A 322 -19.70 20.21 27.66
N GLY A 323 -20.19 21.12 28.50
CA GLY A 323 -21.54 21.67 28.37
C GLY A 323 -21.70 22.56 27.13
N PRO A 324 -22.95 22.91 26.76
CA PRO A 324 -23.22 23.70 25.55
C PRO A 324 -22.52 25.07 25.50
N ASN A 325 -22.23 25.65 26.66
CA ASN A 325 -21.56 26.96 26.79
C ASN A 325 -20.03 26.84 26.98
N ASP A 326 -19.50 25.62 27.10
CA ASP A 326 -18.07 25.40 27.28
C ASP A 326 -17.34 25.52 25.94
N PHE A 327 -16.11 26.04 25.96
CA PHE A 327 -15.28 26.16 24.75
C PHE A 327 -14.92 24.81 24.12
N TYR A 328 -14.81 23.77 24.96
CA TYR A 328 -14.68 22.39 24.55
C TYR A 328 -16.01 21.71 24.82
N ASN A 329 -16.69 21.27 23.78
CA ASN A 329 -17.96 20.57 23.85
C ASN A 329 -18.09 19.63 22.65
N GLU A 330 -19.06 18.74 22.71
CA GLU A 330 -19.35 17.78 21.64
C GLU A 330 -19.59 18.46 20.28
N GLU A 331 -20.36 19.56 20.25
CA GLU A 331 -20.70 20.30 19.03
C GLU A 331 -19.45 20.78 18.28
N LYS A 332 -18.37 21.13 18.99
CA LYS A 332 -17.09 21.51 18.39
C LYS A 332 -16.45 20.36 17.63
N LEU A 333 -16.54 19.13 18.13
CA LEU A 333 -16.05 17.94 17.43
C LEU A 333 -16.86 17.71 16.15
N TYR A 334 -18.19 17.82 16.22
CA TYR A 334 -19.05 17.73 15.03
C TYR A 334 -18.80 18.84 14.01
N LYS A 335 -18.53 20.08 14.45
CA LYS A 335 -18.13 21.19 13.55
C LYS A 335 -16.83 20.89 12.80
N MET A 336 -15.89 20.17 13.41
CA MET A 336 -14.60 19.86 12.78
C MET A 336 -14.61 18.62 11.87
N PHE A 337 -15.39 17.59 12.24
CA PHE A 337 -15.34 16.26 11.61
C PHE A 337 -16.67 15.80 11.00
N GLY A 338 -17.74 16.57 11.17
CA GLY A 338 -19.09 16.17 10.76
C GLY A 338 -19.55 14.92 11.50
N ILE A 339 -20.28 14.05 10.82
CA ILE A 339 -20.77 12.77 11.36
C ILE A 339 -19.64 11.85 11.85
N ASN A 340 -18.41 12.00 11.35
CA ASN A 340 -17.28 11.20 11.82
C ASN A 340 -16.83 11.56 13.24
N ALA A 341 -17.33 12.66 13.81
CA ALA A 341 -17.07 13.01 15.20
C ALA A 341 -17.58 11.93 16.16
N GLU A 342 -18.73 11.32 15.87
CA GLU A 342 -19.32 10.25 16.67
C GLU A 342 -18.33 9.10 16.87
N LEU A 343 -17.78 8.58 15.78
CA LEU A 343 -16.77 7.53 15.79
C LEU A 343 -15.51 7.91 16.57
N LEU A 344 -15.06 9.16 16.42
CA LEU A 344 -13.89 9.66 17.15
C LEU A 344 -14.17 9.76 18.66
N ILE A 345 -15.38 10.16 19.05
CA ILE A 345 -15.82 10.25 20.45
C ILE A 345 -15.92 8.85 21.04
N ASP A 346 -16.58 7.91 20.36
CA ASP A 346 -16.72 6.53 20.81
C ASP A 346 -15.35 5.87 21.02
N HIS A 347 -14.44 6.03 20.05
CA HIS A 347 -13.07 5.52 20.14
C HIS A 347 -12.28 6.21 21.26
N ALA A 348 -12.51 7.50 21.53
CA ALA A 348 -11.91 8.19 22.67
C ALA A 348 -12.36 7.61 24.02
N TRP A 349 -13.57 7.02 24.08
CA TRP A 349 -14.08 6.30 25.25
C TRP A 349 -13.77 4.79 25.26
N GLY A 350 -13.21 4.27 24.17
CA GLY A 350 -12.87 2.86 23.97
C GLY A 350 -14.04 2.00 23.49
N TYR A 351 -15.11 2.61 22.99
CA TYR A 351 -16.30 1.92 22.50
C TYR A 351 -16.24 1.68 20.99
N GLU A 352 -16.66 0.50 20.56
CA GLU A 352 -16.88 0.15 19.15
C GLU A 352 -18.02 -0.88 19.08
N PRO A 353 -19.22 -0.48 18.67
CA PRO A 353 -20.38 -1.36 18.69
C PRO A 353 -20.41 -2.36 17.52
N VAL A 354 -19.62 -2.16 16.46
CA VAL A 354 -19.62 -3.04 15.29
C VAL A 354 -19.06 -4.41 15.64
N THR A 355 -19.83 -5.46 15.34
CA THR A 355 -19.40 -6.86 15.46
C THR A 355 -18.93 -7.43 14.13
N ILE A 356 -18.27 -8.60 14.15
CA ILE A 356 -17.93 -9.31 12.91
C ILE A 356 -19.20 -9.71 12.14
N ALA A 357 -20.27 -10.10 12.83
CA ALA A 357 -21.56 -10.38 12.20
C ALA A 357 -22.10 -9.17 11.43
N ASP A 358 -21.99 -7.96 11.99
CA ASP A 358 -22.38 -6.72 11.31
C ASP A 358 -21.54 -6.46 10.05
N ILE A 359 -20.22 -6.69 10.12
CA ILE A 359 -19.32 -6.58 8.97
C ILE A 359 -19.75 -7.54 7.86
N LYS A 360 -20.10 -8.78 8.19
CA LYS A 360 -20.56 -9.80 7.22
C LYS A 360 -21.95 -9.49 6.67
N ALA A 361 -22.81 -8.87 7.47
CA ALA A 361 -24.16 -8.46 7.08
C ALA A 361 -24.17 -7.17 6.24
N TYR A 362 -23.13 -6.33 6.35
CA TYR A 362 -23.08 -5.05 5.65
C TYR A 362 -23.25 -5.19 4.14
N ARG A 363 -24.17 -4.40 3.58
CA ARG A 363 -24.39 -4.27 2.13
C ARG A 363 -24.32 -2.79 1.77
N PRO A 364 -23.35 -2.37 0.96
CA PRO A 364 -23.25 -0.97 0.54
C PRO A 364 -24.43 -0.58 -0.33
N GLN A 365 -24.88 0.68 -0.20
CA GLN A 365 -25.96 1.22 -1.04
C GLN A 365 -25.56 1.31 -2.52
N THR A 366 -24.28 1.59 -2.78
CA THR A 366 -23.72 1.65 -4.13
C THR A 366 -22.38 0.94 -4.17
N ASN A 367 -22.14 0.19 -5.24
CA ASN A 367 -20.85 -0.43 -5.51
C ASN A 367 -20.13 0.31 -6.63
N SER A 368 -18.80 0.25 -6.61
CA SER A 368 -17.99 0.73 -7.73
C SER A 368 -16.84 -0.23 -7.98
N ILE A 369 -16.38 -0.27 -9.23
CA ILE A 369 -15.15 -0.96 -9.63
C ILE A 369 -14.24 0.10 -10.21
N SER A 370 -13.04 0.22 -9.65
CA SER A 370 -12.06 1.22 -10.07
C SER A 370 -10.76 0.56 -10.51
N SER A 371 -10.13 1.16 -11.50
CA SER A 371 -8.79 0.83 -11.95
C SER A 371 -7.96 2.11 -11.98
N GLY A 372 -6.91 2.15 -11.17
CA GLY A 372 -5.98 3.27 -11.08
C GLY A 372 -4.57 2.86 -11.51
N GLN A 373 -3.87 3.75 -12.19
CA GLN A 373 -2.50 3.54 -12.64
C GLN A 373 -1.68 4.81 -12.47
N VAL A 374 -0.49 4.68 -11.88
CA VAL A 374 0.57 5.69 -11.93
C VAL A 374 1.57 5.25 -12.99
N LEU A 375 1.83 6.12 -13.95
CA LEU A 375 2.74 5.86 -15.07
C LEU A 375 4.20 5.91 -14.58
N GLN A 376 5.08 5.15 -15.22
CA GLN A 376 6.51 5.14 -14.87
C GLN A 376 7.18 6.48 -15.23
N GLU A 377 6.74 7.05 -16.34
CA GLU A 377 7.16 8.34 -16.89
C GLU A 377 5.92 9.15 -17.28
N PRO A 378 6.05 10.48 -17.46
CA PRO A 378 4.91 11.31 -17.86
C PRO A 378 4.53 11.09 -19.33
N TYR A 379 3.23 10.91 -19.61
CA TYR A 379 2.72 10.66 -20.97
C TYR A 379 2.07 11.91 -21.55
N ASP A 380 2.18 12.08 -22.86
CA ASP A 380 1.45 13.09 -23.63
C ASP A 380 -0.03 12.70 -23.83
N TYR A 381 -0.78 13.56 -24.53
CA TYR A 381 -2.20 13.37 -24.78
C TYR A 381 -2.53 12.07 -25.53
N GLU A 382 -1.78 11.73 -26.58
CA GLU A 382 -2.08 10.55 -27.41
C GLU A 382 -1.72 9.26 -26.69
N LYS A 383 -0.55 9.20 -26.05
CA LYS A 383 -0.16 8.06 -25.22
C LYS A 383 -1.11 7.89 -24.03
N THR A 384 -1.56 8.97 -23.41
CA THR A 384 -2.55 8.91 -22.33
C THR A 384 -3.89 8.36 -22.85
N LYS A 385 -4.36 8.80 -24.02
CA LYS A 385 -5.59 8.30 -24.65
C LYS A 385 -5.52 6.80 -24.91
N LEU A 386 -4.39 6.31 -25.40
CA LEU A 386 -4.13 4.87 -25.55
C LEU A 386 -4.28 4.12 -24.22
N ILE A 387 -3.65 4.60 -23.13
CA ILE A 387 -3.78 3.95 -21.82
C ILE A 387 -5.21 3.97 -21.29
N VAL A 388 -5.94 5.08 -21.47
CA VAL A 388 -7.35 5.15 -21.06
C VAL A 388 -8.18 4.10 -21.80
N ARG A 389 -7.93 3.87 -23.10
CA ARG A 389 -8.58 2.78 -23.87
C ARG A 389 -8.25 1.41 -23.29
N GLU A 390 -6.97 1.13 -23.02
CA GLU A 390 -6.55 -0.14 -22.44
C GLU A 390 -7.21 -0.39 -21.07
N MET A 391 -7.19 0.62 -20.20
CA MET A 391 -7.80 0.54 -18.86
C MET A 391 -9.31 0.35 -18.92
N THR A 392 -9.98 1.01 -19.87
CA THR A 392 -11.43 0.88 -20.07
C THR A 392 -11.79 -0.52 -20.58
N ASP A 393 -11.02 -1.06 -21.53
CA ASP A 393 -11.25 -2.42 -22.04
C ASP A 393 -11.10 -3.48 -20.94
N LEU A 394 -10.06 -3.35 -20.11
CA LEU A 394 -9.86 -4.23 -18.96
C LEU A 394 -10.97 -4.09 -17.90
N LEU A 395 -11.42 -2.86 -17.62
CA LEU A 395 -12.54 -2.61 -16.72
C LEU A 395 -13.82 -3.27 -17.21
N VAL A 396 -14.11 -3.19 -18.51
CA VAL A 396 -15.29 -3.83 -19.11
C VAL A 396 -15.21 -5.35 -19.04
N LEU A 397 -14.04 -5.94 -19.35
CA LEU A 397 -13.86 -7.39 -19.21
C LEU A 397 -14.03 -7.85 -17.75
N ASP A 398 -13.61 -7.06 -16.76
CA ASP A 398 -13.82 -7.35 -15.34
C ASP A 398 -15.31 -7.26 -14.95
N LEU A 399 -16.05 -6.27 -15.48
CA LEU A 399 -17.50 -6.19 -15.30
C LEU A 399 -18.20 -7.43 -15.85
N VAL A 400 -17.86 -7.85 -17.08
CA VAL A 400 -18.43 -9.05 -17.71
C VAL A 400 -18.10 -10.31 -16.92
N ASP A 401 -16.84 -10.48 -16.48
CA ASP A 401 -16.43 -11.66 -15.73
C ASP A 401 -17.18 -11.82 -14.40
N LYS A 402 -17.51 -10.68 -13.77
CA LYS A 402 -18.27 -10.62 -12.51
C LYS A 402 -19.79 -10.56 -12.72
N ARG A 403 -20.28 -10.55 -13.96
CA ARG A 403 -21.71 -10.38 -14.33
C ARG A 403 -22.32 -9.09 -13.79
N LEU A 404 -21.54 -8.03 -13.87
CA LEU A 404 -21.91 -6.71 -13.38
C LEU A 404 -22.12 -5.74 -14.54
N VAL A 405 -23.01 -4.77 -14.32
CA VAL A 405 -23.33 -3.69 -15.24
C VAL A 405 -23.26 -2.34 -14.53
N THR A 406 -23.00 -1.28 -15.29
CA THR A 406 -22.88 0.10 -14.78
C THR A 406 -23.64 1.06 -15.68
N ASP A 407 -24.15 2.15 -15.11
CA ASP A 407 -24.78 3.26 -15.83
C ASP A 407 -23.95 4.55 -15.76
N GLN A 408 -22.78 4.53 -15.12
CA GLN A 408 -21.94 5.71 -14.94
C GLN A 408 -20.46 5.39 -14.89
N ILE A 409 -19.69 6.15 -15.67
CA ILE A 409 -18.23 6.11 -15.63
C ILE A 409 -17.67 7.43 -15.10
N VAL A 410 -16.63 7.33 -14.28
CA VAL A 410 -15.83 8.46 -13.81
C VAL A 410 -14.40 8.30 -14.29
N LEU A 411 -13.85 9.38 -14.82
CA LEU A 411 -12.47 9.46 -15.26
C LEU A 411 -11.74 10.56 -14.48
N THR A 412 -10.58 10.21 -13.93
CA THR A 412 -9.69 11.17 -13.26
C THR A 412 -8.28 11.08 -13.84
N ILE A 413 -7.78 12.23 -14.30
CA ILE A 413 -6.43 12.40 -14.86
C ILE A 413 -5.62 13.28 -13.92
N GLY A 414 -4.55 12.72 -13.38
CA GLY A 414 -3.56 13.43 -12.58
C GLY A 414 -2.36 13.83 -13.42
N TYR A 415 -2.10 15.13 -13.50
CA TYR A 415 -0.99 15.69 -14.26
C TYR A 415 0.37 15.55 -13.55
N ASP A 416 1.44 15.58 -14.33
CA ASP A 416 2.81 15.48 -13.84
C ASP A 416 3.35 16.81 -13.28
N ILE A 417 4.28 16.73 -12.34
CA ILE A 417 5.01 17.89 -11.77
C ILE A 417 5.83 18.64 -12.84
N ALA A 418 6.30 17.95 -13.87
CA ALA A 418 7.11 18.50 -14.94
C ALA A 418 6.37 19.58 -15.74
N ASN A 419 5.04 19.65 -15.63
CA ASN A 419 4.24 20.72 -16.21
C ASN A 419 4.47 22.08 -15.55
N LEU A 420 5.00 22.12 -14.31
CA LEU A 420 5.23 23.33 -13.52
C LEU A 420 6.72 23.60 -13.22
N SER A 421 7.63 22.70 -13.60
CA SER A 421 9.06 22.83 -13.26
C SER A 421 9.82 23.68 -14.28
N ASN A 422 10.44 24.77 -13.83
CA ASN A 422 11.39 25.57 -14.63
C ASN A 422 12.78 24.90 -14.69
N LYS A 423 13.50 25.10 -15.80
CA LYS A 423 14.89 24.63 -16.01
C LYS A 423 15.93 25.25 -15.05
N ALA A 424 15.56 26.23 -14.23
CA ALA A 424 16.49 26.96 -13.35
C ALA A 424 16.83 26.19 -12.05
N ASP A 425 16.01 25.22 -11.63
CA ASP A 425 16.22 24.50 -10.36
C ASP A 425 17.14 23.28 -10.48
N SER A 426 17.66 22.98 -11.67
CA SER A 426 18.54 21.81 -11.90
C SER A 426 20.04 22.08 -11.66
N PHE A 427 20.43 23.24 -11.14
CA PHE A 427 21.85 23.56 -10.87
C PHE A 427 22.22 23.75 -9.38
N SER A 428 21.29 23.57 -8.44
CA SER A 428 21.65 23.44 -7.02
C SER A 428 21.23 22.08 -6.48
N GLY A 429 22.23 21.23 -6.24
CA GLY A 429 22.07 20.16 -5.26
C GLY A 429 21.64 20.76 -3.92
N ASN A 430 20.70 20.08 -3.26
CA ASN A 430 19.99 20.45 -2.03
C ASN A 430 18.81 21.41 -2.24
N ASN A 431 17.60 20.85 -2.12
CA ASN A 431 16.38 21.61 -1.82
C ASN A 431 15.58 20.84 -0.76
N TYR A 432 16.11 20.84 0.46
CA TYR A 432 15.28 20.92 1.66
C TYR A 432 15.47 22.34 2.18
N ASP A 433 14.57 23.25 1.81
CA ASP A 433 14.37 24.44 2.61
C ASP A 433 12.90 24.88 2.59
N HIS A 434 12.33 24.90 3.79
CA HIS A 434 11.03 25.43 4.10
C HIS A 434 11.15 26.96 4.17
N ALA A 435 10.86 27.66 3.08
CA ALA A 435 10.65 29.10 3.11
C ALA A 435 9.30 29.44 2.45
N VAL A 436 8.33 29.81 3.30
CA VAL A 436 7.06 30.38 2.90
C VAL A 436 7.31 31.79 2.39
N ASN A 437 7.25 31.99 1.07
CA ASN A 437 7.16 33.34 0.51
C ASN A 437 5.71 33.65 0.13
N ASN A 438 5.07 34.40 1.03
CA ASN A 438 3.85 35.16 0.77
C ASN A 438 4.19 36.35 -0.13
N LYS A 439 3.91 36.25 -1.43
CA LYS A 439 3.61 37.40 -2.32
C LYS A 439 2.97 36.87 -3.60
N GLY A 440 1.89 37.53 -4.01
CA GLY A 440 0.99 37.09 -5.06
C GLY A 440 1.53 37.27 -6.48
N ARG A 441 0.93 36.49 -7.39
CA ARG A 441 1.02 36.56 -8.86
C ARG A 441 2.43 36.64 -9.42
N ASP A 442 3.04 35.47 -9.61
CA ASP A 442 4.08 35.29 -10.62
C ASP A 442 3.73 34.04 -11.46
N SER A 443 3.67 34.25 -12.77
CA SER A 443 3.51 33.25 -13.82
C SER A 443 4.72 32.31 -13.85
N ILE A 444 4.48 31.00 -13.84
CA ILE A 444 5.55 29.98 -13.78
C ILE A 444 5.48 29.10 -15.03
N GLY A 445 6.54 29.23 -15.83
CA GLY A 445 6.77 28.63 -17.14
C GLY A 445 6.86 27.12 -17.19
N GLY A 446 6.43 26.60 -18.34
CA GLY A 446 6.29 25.20 -18.67
C GLY A 446 7.53 24.51 -19.26
N LYS A 447 7.34 23.23 -19.62
CA LYS A 447 8.33 22.17 -19.92
C LYS A 447 9.47 22.56 -20.86
N LYS A 448 10.51 21.71 -20.85
CA LYS A 448 11.26 21.36 -22.09
C LYS A 448 10.24 20.93 -23.17
N GLY A 449 9.97 21.82 -24.12
CA GLY A 449 9.14 21.55 -25.30
C GLY A 449 7.72 22.11 -25.27
N THR A 450 7.23 22.66 -24.15
CA THR A 450 5.94 23.38 -24.11
C THR A 450 6.15 24.75 -23.47
N ASN A 451 6.41 25.74 -24.32
CA ASN A 451 6.65 27.13 -23.95
C ASN A 451 5.34 27.85 -23.58
N ARG A 452 4.66 27.41 -22.52
CA ARG A 452 3.48 28.11 -21.97
C ARG A 452 3.53 28.07 -20.45
N ASP A 453 3.42 29.25 -19.83
CA ASP A 453 3.10 29.38 -18.40
C ASP A 453 1.75 28.70 -18.16
N TYR A 454 1.70 27.67 -17.32
CA TYR A 454 0.43 27.07 -16.94
C TYR A 454 -0.34 28.07 -16.08
N THR A 455 -1.48 28.55 -16.59
CA THR A 455 -2.32 29.57 -15.92
C THR A 455 -3.49 28.96 -15.14
N GLY A 456 -3.58 27.63 -15.08
CA GLY A 456 -4.66 26.92 -14.39
C GLY A 456 -4.45 26.79 -12.89
N GLU A 457 -5.41 26.14 -12.23
CA GLU A 457 -5.38 25.94 -10.77
C GLU A 457 -4.28 24.97 -10.37
N ILE A 458 -3.48 25.36 -9.36
CA ILE A 458 -2.39 24.54 -8.81
C ILE A 458 -2.82 24.03 -7.45
N THR A 459 -2.58 22.74 -7.22
CA THR A 459 -2.82 22.07 -5.94
C THR A 459 -1.52 21.55 -5.35
N ILE A 460 -1.50 21.37 -4.04
CA ILE A 460 -0.34 20.81 -3.33
C ILE A 460 -0.63 19.34 -3.06
N ASP A 461 0.27 18.46 -3.52
CA ASP A 461 0.15 17.03 -3.28
C ASP A 461 0.49 16.66 -1.82
N ARG A 462 0.28 15.38 -1.47
CA ARG A 462 0.61 14.86 -0.13
C ARG A 462 2.08 15.06 0.28
N TYR A 463 2.98 15.22 -0.68
CA TYR A 463 4.41 15.43 -0.46
C TYR A 463 4.79 16.92 -0.43
N GLY A 464 3.81 17.83 -0.41
CA GLY A 464 4.06 19.27 -0.39
C GLY A 464 4.43 19.86 -1.76
N ARG A 465 4.34 19.08 -2.85
CA ARG A 465 4.75 19.51 -4.18
C ARG A 465 3.60 20.18 -4.92
N LYS A 466 3.90 21.26 -5.65
CA LYS A 466 2.94 21.94 -6.52
C LYS A 466 2.71 21.08 -7.77
N VAL A 467 1.44 20.78 -8.05
CA VAL A 467 0.98 20.03 -9.24
C VAL A 467 -0.24 20.71 -9.85
N PRO A 468 -0.43 20.64 -11.18
CA PRO A 468 -1.68 21.09 -11.79
C PRO A 468 -2.88 20.33 -11.19
N LYS A 469 -4.01 21.02 -11.02
CA LYS A 469 -5.24 20.39 -10.55
C LYS A 469 -5.63 19.24 -11.46
N HIS A 470 -6.03 18.12 -10.86
CA HIS A 470 -6.48 16.95 -11.61
C HIS A 470 -7.71 17.27 -12.47
N ALA A 471 -7.72 16.76 -13.70
CA ALA A 471 -8.94 16.72 -14.48
C ALA A 471 -9.82 15.57 -13.97
N HIS A 472 -11.10 15.87 -13.74
CA HIS A 472 -12.06 14.93 -13.21
C HIS A 472 -13.39 15.14 -13.90
N GLY A 473 -14.04 14.06 -14.31
CA GLY A 473 -15.36 14.14 -14.87
C GLY A 473 -16.11 12.82 -14.83
N THR A 474 -17.40 12.95 -15.11
CA THR A 474 -18.37 11.86 -15.04
C THR A 474 -19.18 11.82 -16.34
N ALA A 475 -19.48 10.62 -16.81
CA ALA A 475 -20.37 10.35 -17.93
C ALA A 475 -21.44 9.35 -17.50
N ASN A 476 -22.71 9.67 -17.75
CA ASN A 476 -23.82 8.74 -17.56
C ASN A 476 -24.10 8.03 -18.89
N LEU A 477 -24.31 6.72 -18.84
CA LEU A 477 -24.50 5.86 -20.02
C LEU A 477 -25.97 5.75 -20.45
N GLY A 478 -26.90 6.31 -19.67
CA GLY A 478 -28.35 6.29 -19.93
C GLY A 478 -29.02 4.94 -19.69
N ARG A 479 -28.25 3.85 -19.67
CA ARG A 479 -28.68 2.48 -19.33
C ARG A 479 -27.56 1.75 -18.61
N TYR A 480 -27.93 0.76 -17.80
CA TYR A 480 -26.97 -0.18 -17.24
C TYR A 480 -26.43 -1.09 -18.34
N THR A 481 -25.11 -1.13 -18.50
CA THR A 481 -24.47 -1.95 -19.54
C THR A 481 -23.08 -2.42 -19.13
N SER A 482 -22.60 -3.47 -19.80
CA SER A 482 -21.21 -3.92 -19.81
C SER A 482 -20.65 -4.00 -21.25
N SER A 483 -21.26 -3.27 -22.19
CA SER A 483 -20.83 -3.23 -23.59
C SER A 483 -19.51 -2.48 -23.70
N THR A 484 -18.51 -3.09 -24.36
CA THR A 484 -17.23 -2.42 -24.61
C THR A 484 -17.47 -1.19 -25.50
N ARG A 485 -18.28 -1.31 -26.55
CA ARG A 485 -18.59 -0.18 -27.44
C ARG A 485 -19.16 1.02 -26.68
N ILE A 486 -20.28 0.84 -25.97
CA ILE A 486 -20.99 1.95 -25.31
C ILE A 486 -20.10 2.62 -24.25
N ILE A 487 -19.41 1.81 -23.42
CA ILE A 487 -18.56 2.34 -22.36
C ILE A 487 -17.32 3.02 -22.95
N MET A 488 -16.71 2.44 -23.98
CA MET A 488 -15.53 3.02 -24.63
C MET A 488 -15.85 4.38 -25.25
N ASP A 489 -16.96 4.47 -26.00
CA ASP A 489 -17.38 5.72 -26.65
C ASP A 489 -17.57 6.83 -25.60
N ALA A 490 -18.31 6.53 -24.53
CA ALA A 490 -18.55 7.49 -23.44
C ALA A 490 -17.26 7.91 -22.72
N VAL A 491 -16.31 6.99 -22.51
CA VAL A 491 -15.02 7.32 -21.87
C VAL A 491 -14.13 8.14 -22.79
N MET A 492 -14.12 7.86 -24.10
CA MET A 492 -13.34 8.61 -25.08
C MET A 492 -13.86 10.04 -25.22
N GLU A 493 -15.17 10.22 -25.30
CA GLU A 493 -15.80 11.56 -25.28
C GLU A 493 -15.52 12.30 -23.97
N LEU A 494 -15.61 11.60 -22.83
CA LEU A 494 -15.27 12.16 -21.54
C LEU A 494 -13.81 12.60 -21.46
N TYR A 495 -12.89 11.79 -21.99
CA TYR A 495 -11.47 12.09 -22.04
C TYR A 495 -11.19 13.35 -22.83
N ASP A 496 -11.67 13.40 -24.08
CA ASP A 496 -11.47 14.55 -24.98
C ASP A 496 -12.09 15.85 -24.40
N ARG A 497 -13.14 15.73 -23.57
CA ARG A 497 -13.79 16.87 -22.91
C ARG A 497 -13.02 17.42 -21.69
N ILE A 498 -12.37 16.57 -20.89
CA ILE A 498 -11.84 16.99 -19.57
C ILE A 498 -10.34 17.25 -19.56
N ILE A 499 -9.58 16.63 -20.46
CA ILE A 499 -8.12 16.71 -20.41
C ILE A 499 -7.62 17.96 -21.13
N ASP A 500 -6.55 18.56 -20.62
CA ASP A 500 -5.80 19.59 -21.33
C ASP A 500 -4.71 18.92 -22.21
N PRO A 501 -4.79 19.02 -23.55
CA PRO A 501 -3.83 18.37 -24.45
C PRO A 501 -2.38 18.87 -24.30
N SER A 502 -2.17 20.02 -23.65
CA SER A 502 -0.82 20.59 -23.46
C SER A 502 -0.07 19.99 -22.27
N LEU A 503 -0.78 19.34 -21.34
CA LEU A 503 -0.22 18.84 -20.09
C LEU A 503 0.21 17.37 -20.22
N LEU A 504 1.28 17.00 -19.51
CA LEU A 504 1.63 15.59 -19.33
C LEU A 504 0.83 14.97 -18.20
N THR A 505 0.43 13.72 -18.40
CA THR A 505 -0.26 12.89 -17.43
C THR A 505 0.72 12.02 -16.65
N ARG A 506 0.46 11.85 -15.35
CA ARG A 506 1.21 10.95 -14.46
C ARG A 506 0.34 9.85 -13.85
N ARG A 507 -0.96 10.10 -13.66
CA ARG A 507 -1.89 9.15 -13.03
C ARG A 507 -3.20 9.14 -13.79
N ILE A 508 -3.76 7.95 -13.99
CA ILE A 508 -5.05 7.74 -14.64
C ILE A 508 -5.90 6.89 -13.71
N THR A 509 -7.18 7.20 -13.58
CA THR A 509 -8.14 6.38 -12.83
C THR A 509 -9.46 6.34 -13.58
N VAL A 510 -9.93 5.13 -13.89
CA VAL A 510 -11.23 4.86 -14.52
C VAL A 510 -12.09 4.11 -13.50
N VAL A 511 -13.32 4.55 -13.30
CA VAL A 511 -14.23 3.97 -12.31
C VAL A 511 -15.58 3.73 -12.94
N ALA A 512 -16.07 2.48 -12.88
CA ALA A 512 -17.47 2.15 -13.06
C ALA A 512 -18.19 2.38 -11.73
N ASN A 513 -19.12 3.34 -11.70
CA ASN A 513 -19.93 3.68 -10.53
C ASN A 513 -21.29 2.98 -10.60
N ARG A 514 -21.99 2.93 -9.45
CA ARG A 514 -23.33 2.34 -9.31
C ARG A 514 -23.42 0.95 -9.93
N VAL A 515 -22.39 0.14 -9.71
CA VAL A 515 -22.31 -1.19 -10.29
C VAL A 515 -23.37 -2.09 -9.63
N CYS A 516 -24.12 -2.81 -10.45
CA CYS A 516 -25.13 -3.76 -10.00
C CYS A 516 -25.05 -5.07 -10.78
N ASP A 517 -25.67 -6.11 -10.22
CA ASP A 517 -25.78 -7.41 -10.87
C ASP A 517 -26.71 -7.32 -12.07
N GLU A 518 -26.30 -7.92 -13.20
CA GLU A 518 -27.06 -7.91 -14.45
C GLU A 518 -28.49 -8.46 -14.27
N SER A 519 -28.70 -9.44 -13.37
CA SER A 519 -30.01 -10.00 -13.05
C SER A 519 -30.99 -8.99 -12.46
N LYS A 520 -30.50 -8.04 -11.65
CA LYS A 520 -31.34 -7.03 -10.99
C LYS A 520 -31.87 -5.95 -11.94
N VAL A 521 -31.19 -5.74 -13.06
CA VAL A 521 -31.57 -4.73 -14.06
C VAL A 521 -32.65 -5.26 -15.01
N GLN A 522 -32.65 -6.56 -15.29
CA GLN A 522 -33.69 -7.18 -16.12
C GLN A 522 -35.09 -7.08 -15.49
N GLU A 523 -35.17 -6.90 -14.17
CA GLU A 523 -36.42 -6.72 -13.42
C GLU A 523 -36.94 -5.26 -13.42
N SER A 524 -36.12 -4.27 -13.82
CA SER A 524 -36.57 -2.87 -13.89
C SER A 524 -37.20 -2.59 -15.25
N GLU A 525 -38.53 -2.67 -15.32
CA GLU A 525 -39.30 -2.23 -16.49
C GLU A 525 -39.08 -0.72 -16.72
N GLN A 526 -38.38 -0.37 -17.81
CA GLN A 526 -38.31 1.01 -18.28
C GLN A 526 -39.63 1.35 -18.97
N PHE A 527 -40.47 2.15 -18.32
CA PHE A 527 -41.66 2.71 -18.92
C PHE A 527 -41.28 3.86 -19.86
N GLU A 528 -41.44 3.65 -21.17
CA GLU A 528 -41.31 4.71 -22.16
C GLU A 528 -42.70 5.27 -22.51
N GLN A 529 -42.85 6.59 -22.46
CA GLN A 529 -44.06 7.25 -22.95
C GLN A 529 -44.08 7.22 -24.47
N LEU A 530 -45.16 6.68 -25.04
CA LEU A 530 -45.33 6.62 -26.49
C LEU A 530 -45.83 7.97 -27.04
N ASP A 531 -45.31 8.38 -28.19
CA ASP A 531 -45.69 9.56 -28.97
C ASP A 531 -46.19 9.14 -30.37
N LEU A 532 -47.21 9.84 -30.86
CA LEU A 532 -47.94 9.49 -32.07
C LEU A 532 -47.10 9.65 -33.36
N PHE A 533 -46.04 10.45 -33.32
CA PHE A 533 -45.19 10.75 -34.49
C PHE A 533 -43.96 9.84 -34.61
N THR A 534 -43.81 8.85 -33.71
CA THR A 534 -42.72 7.89 -33.72
C THR A 534 -43.09 6.62 -34.52
N ASP A 535 -42.28 6.22 -35.51
CA ASP A 535 -42.40 4.90 -36.14
C ASP A 535 -41.85 3.82 -35.18
N TYR A 536 -42.76 3.18 -34.46
CA TYR A 536 -42.43 2.12 -33.51
C TYR A 536 -41.97 0.83 -34.19
N GLN A 537 -42.34 0.57 -35.44
CA GLN A 537 -41.87 -0.62 -36.15
C GLN A 537 -40.42 -0.47 -36.57
N GLU A 538 -40.03 0.73 -37.02
CA GLU A 538 -38.65 1.05 -37.33
C GLU A 538 -37.78 1.05 -36.06
N LYS A 539 -38.22 1.72 -34.98
CA LYS A 539 -37.53 1.67 -33.67
C LYS A 539 -37.39 0.24 -33.12
N ALA A 540 -38.41 -0.60 -33.27
CA ALA A 540 -38.34 -1.99 -32.82
C ALA A 540 -37.31 -2.81 -33.62
N LYS A 541 -37.21 -2.59 -34.94
CA LYS A 541 -36.18 -3.21 -35.79
C LYS A 541 -34.78 -2.73 -35.41
N GLU A 542 -34.61 -1.43 -35.16
CA GLU A 542 -33.34 -0.87 -34.70
C GLU A 542 -32.91 -1.44 -33.35
N LYS A 543 -33.84 -1.48 -32.38
CA LYS A 543 -33.61 -2.08 -31.06
C LYS A 543 -33.23 -3.56 -31.18
N GLN A 544 -33.95 -4.34 -31.99
CA GLN A 544 -33.65 -5.75 -32.20
C GLN A 544 -32.26 -5.96 -32.85
N LYS A 545 -31.87 -5.08 -33.78
CA LYS A 545 -30.53 -5.10 -34.39
C LYS A 545 -29.44 -4.73 -33.39
N GLU A 546 -29.70 -3.74 -32.53
CA GLU A 546 -28.79 -3.35 -31.45
C GLU A 546 -28.63 -4.49 -30.43
N ASP A 547 -29.73 -5.09 -29.97
CA ASP A 547 -29.72 -6.21 -29.02
C ASP A 547 -28.97 -7.44 -29.59
N ALA A 548 -29.15 -7.74 -30.88
CA ALA A 548 -28.41 -8.79 -31.56
C ALA A 548 -26.90 -8.49 -31.63
N ALA A 549 -26.52 -7.23 -31.87
CA ALA A 549 -25.12 -6.81 -31.87
C ALA A 549 -24.50 -6.88 -30.47
N LEU A 550 -25.22 -6.44 -29.43
CA LEU A 550 -24.79 -6.53 -28.03
C LEU A 550 -24.65 -7.99 -27.57
N SER A 551 -25.58 -8.86 -27.93
CA SER A 551 -25.49 -10.29 -27.64
C SER A 551 -24.27 -10.94 -28.31
N LYS A 552 -23.95 -10.54 -29.54
CA LYS A 552 -22.75 -11.01 -30.24
C LYS A 552 -21.48 -10.51 -29.56
N GLU A 553 -21.42 -9.24 -29.16
CA GLU A 553 -20.30 -8.66 -28.41
C GLU A 553 -20.10 -9.39 -27.08
N ARG A 554 -21.17 -9.65 -26.34
CA ARG A 554 -21.11 -10.38 -25.06
C ARG A 554 -20.50 -11.77 -25.21
N LYS A 555 -20.95 -12.55 -26.21
CA LYS A 555 -20.39 -13.88 -26.50
C LYS A 555 -18.90 -13.81 -26.82
N LEU A 556 -18.47 -12.77 -27.54
CA LEU A 556 -17.05 -12.54 -27.80
C LEU A 556 -16.29 -12.24 -26.51
N GLN A 557 -16.77 -11.33 -25.67
CA GLN A 557 -16.16 -11.01 -24.38
C GLN A 557 -16.00 -12.26 -23.49
N GLU A 558 -17.06 -13.08 -23.38
CA GLU A 558 -17.02 -14.34 -22.63
C GLU A 558 -15.99 -15.33 -23.20
N ALA A 559 -15.91 -15.45 -24.52
CA ALA A 559 -14.89 -16.26 -25.17
C ALA A 559 -13.48 -15.72 -24.86
N MET A 560 -13.26 -14.41 -24.95
CA MET A 560 -11.98 -13.78 -24.60
C MET A 560 -11.58 -14.06 -23.16
N ILE A 561 -12.51 -13.93 -22.21
CA ILE A 561 -12.29 -14.19 -20.79
C ILE A 561 -11.92 -15.66 -20.58
N SER A 562 -12.63 -16.59 -21.21
CA SER A 562 -12.36 -18.03 -21.09
C SER A 562 -10.93 -18.40 -21.52
N VAL A 563 -10.47 -17.83 -22.63
CA VAL A 563 -9.10 -18.01 -23.15
C VAL A 563 -8.08 -17.41 -22.18
N LYS A 564 -8.32 -16.19 -21.70
CA LYS A 564 -7.43 -15.52 -20.73
C LYS A 564 -7.34 -16.27 -19.40
N LYS A 565 -8.43 -16.86 -18.92
CA LYS A 565 -8.43 -17.69 -17.70
C LYS A 565 -7.64 -18.97 -17.87
N LYS A 566 -7.73 -19.62 -19.04
CA LYS A 566 -7.07 -20.91 -19.31
C LYS A 566 -5.57 -20.78 -19.64
N TYR A 567 -5.19 -19.76 -20.41
CA TYR A 567 -3.84 -19.64 -20.96
C TYR A 567 -3.07 -18.41 -20.44
N GLY A 568 -3.67 -17.62 -19.54
CA GLY A 568 -3.07 -16.43 -18.94
C GLY A 568 -3.51 -15.13 -19.61
N LYS A 569 -3.33 -14.00 -18.90
CA LYS A 569 -3.83 -12.67 -19.32
C LYS A 569 -3.27 -12.18 -20.66
N ASN A 570 -2.04 -12.58 -20.98
CA ASN A 570 -1.35 -12.25 -22.24
C ASN A 570 -1.66 -13.21 -23.39
N ALA A 571 -2.49 -14.25 -23.18
CA ALA A 571 -2.86 -15.19 -24.24
C ALA A 571 -3.69 -14.55 -25.35
N MET A 572 -4.36 -13.42 -25.07
CA MET A 572 -5.10 -12.66 -26.06
C MET A 572 -4.94 -11.16 -25.81
N LEU A 573 -4.42 -10.48 -26.81
CA LEU A 573 -4.17 -9.04 -26.83
C LEU A 573 -4.87 -8.40 -28.03
N LYS A 574 -5.29 -7.15 -27.88
CA LYS A 574 -5.80 -6.33 -28.99
C LYS A 574 -4.62 -5.62 -29.65
N GLY A 575 -4.76 -5.22 -30.91
CA GLY A 575 -3.69 -4.52 -31.66
C GLY A 575 -3.14 -3.30 -30.92
N MET A 576 -4.01 -2.53 -30.26
CA MET A 576 -3.62 -1.38 -29.44
C MET A 576 -2.67 -1.71 -28.28
N ASN A 577 -2.67 -2.95 -27.77
CA ASN A 577 -1.77 -3.36 -26.68
C ASN A 577 -0.32 -3.56 -27.14
N LEU A 578 -0.07 -3.50 -28.46
CA LEU A 578 1.25 -3.62 -29.07
C LEU A 578 1.80 -2.27 -29.54
N GLU A 579 1.03 -1.19 -29.40
CA GLU A 579 1.47 0.16 -29.76
C GLU A 579 2.53 0.69 -28.78
N GLU A 580 3.38 1.61 -29.26
CA GLU A 580 4.40 2.23 -28.43
C GLU A 580 3.76 3.07 -27.31
N GLY A 581 4.10 2.76 -26.06
CA GLY A 581 3.51 3.39 -24.88
C GLY A 581 2.35 2.59 -24.27
N ALA A 582 1.89 1.50 -24.89
CA ALA A 582 0.93 0.58 -24.27
C ALA A 582 1.51 -0.06 -23.00
N THR A 583 0.66 -0.31 -22.00
CA THR A 583 1.08 -0.87 -20.70
C THR A 583 0.42 -2.20 -20.34
N THR A 584 -0.56 -2.68 -21.12
CA THR A 584 -1.29 -3.91 -20.78
C THR A 584 -0.39 -5.12 -20.58
N ILE A 585 0.60 -5.34 -21.45
CA ILE A 585 1.49 -6.51 -21.38
C ILE A 585 2.33 -6.51 -20.10
N SER A 586 2.95 -5.37 -19.80
CA SER A 586 3.78 -5.22 -18.60
C SER A 586 2.94 -5.32 -17.33
N ARG A 587 1.71 -4.80 -17.33
CA ARG A 587 0.76 -4.89 -16.20
C ARG A 587 0.22 -6.29 -15.99
N ASN A 588 0.01 -7.06 -17.05
CA ASN A 588 -0.44 -8.45 -16.94
C ASN A 588 0.57 -9.32 -16.18
N ASN A 589 1.85 -8.92 -16.20
CA ASN A 589 2.94 -9.53 -15.44
C ASN A 589 3.18 -8.83 -14.09
N GLN A 590 2.19 -8.10 -13.56
CA GLN A 590 2.26 -7.44 -12.26
C GLN A 590 1.07 -7.80 -11.37
N ILE A 591 1.32 -7.86 -10.06
CA ILE A 591 0.31 -7.95 -9.00
C ILE A 591 0.58 -6.79 -8.04
N GLY A 592 -0.46 -6.01 -7.71
CA GLY A 592 -0.32 -4.84 -6.83
C GLY A 592 0.62 -3.74 -7.36
N GLY A 593 0.96 -3.73 -8.66
CA GLY A 593 1.93 -2.81 -9.26
C GLY A 593 3.40 -3.23 -9.14
N HIS A 594 3.64 -4.46 -8.70
CA HIS A 594 4.96 -5.09 -8.61
C HIS A 594 5.02 -6.29 -9.54
N LYS A 595 6.21 -6.67 -10.03
CA LYS A 595 6.37 -7.86 -10.88
C LYS A 595 5.77 -9.09 -10.18
N ALA A 596 4.93 -9.81 -10.91
CA ALA A 596 4.15 -10.95 -10.43
C ALA A 596 5.05 -12.16 -10.17
#